data_AF-A0A497QB81-F1
#
_entry.id   AF-A0A497QB81-F1
#
_cell.length_a   1.000
_cell.length_b   1.000
_cell.length_c   1.000
_cell.angle_alpha   90.00
_cell.angle_beta   90.00
_cell.angle_gamma   90.00
#
_symmetry.space_group_name_H-M   'P 1'
#
loop_
_entity.id
_entity.type
_entity.pdbx_description
1 polymer ?
#
loop_
_entity_poly.entity_id
_entity_poly.type
_entity_poly.pdbx_seq_one_letter_code
_entity_poly.pdbx_strand_id
1 'polypeptide(L)'
;MVESRIEQEMSGETLFCPVCGTSVERGMKHCPTCGAKLSFTICPGCHRPVVAEKFCPFCGTRLMPTSWKGIILMYLITVGSFFLLGVIAIVLLIALVVSFILISPIDPYTAIQMSNDFAFIYLALMNVSELIFLIPLIVYFKTPKKMLRAVGFVKQRILSSIPEEIVYALLGLFVSVILQSTLFYLGVIDVTPSVYTLNIYIMLALSLVVVAFSEEALFRGFFYQALSYRYNWIIAAVVSSIIFATVHPVYPTFIVAFLLGIVMCIIYEKSGKNLMSSTLFHYTYDLTIFVFPTILYLLS
;
A
#
# COMPACT_ATOMS: atom_id res chain seq x y z
N MET A 1 32.61 -23.56 -20.24
CA MET A 1 31.36 -24.15 -20.77
C MET A 1 30.10 -23.60 -20.10
N VAL A 2 30.12 -23.23 -18.81
CA VAL A 2 28.95 -22.59 -18.15
C VAL A 2 28.82 -21.11 -18.55
N GLU A 3 29.91 -20.35 -18.55
CA GLU A 3 29.92 -18.94 -19.03
C GLU A 3 29.48 -18.79 -20.49
N SER A 4 29.91 -19.70 -21.37
CA SER A 4 29.53 -19.67 -22.80
C SER A 4 28.07 -20.03 -23.07
N ARG A 5 27.40 -20.77 -22.16
CA ARG A 5 25.96 -21.05 -22.25
C ARG A 5 25.12 -19.87 -21.74
N ILE A 6 25.59 -19.18 -20.70
CA ILE A 6 24.96 -17.97 -20.17
C ILE A 6 24.99 -16.85 -21.23
N GLU A 7 26.09 -16.70 -21.97
CA GLU A 7 26.17 -15.73 -23.09
C GLU A 7 25.22 -16.06 -24.26
N GLN A 8 25.02 -17.35 -24.56
CA GLN A 8 24.14 -17.80 -25.66
C GLN A 8 22.64 -17.78 -25.31
N GLU A 9 22.23 -18.02 -24.06
CA GLU A 9 20.83 -17.84 -23.63
C GLU A 9 20.46 -16.34 -23.46
N MET A 10 21.46 -15.47 -23.28
CA MET A 10 21.29 -14.02 -23.07
C MET A 10 21.26 -13.17 -24.36
N SER A 11 21.43 -13.77 -25.54
CA SER A 11 21.47 -13.06 -26.82
C SER A 11 20.10 -12.74 -27.44
N GLY A 12 19.00 -13.16 -26.79
CA GLY A 12 17.63 -13.03 -27.32
C GLY A 12 16.73 -11.99 -26.64
N GLU A 13 17.10 -11.43 -25.49
CA GLU A 13 16.24 -10.45 -24.79
C GLU A 13 16.55 -9.02 -25.25
N THR A 14 15.57 -8.39 -25.91
CA THR A 14 15.62 -6.99 -26.32
C THR A 14 15.63 -6.05 -25.11
N LEU A 15 16.69 -5.24 -24.98
CA LEU A 15 16.81 -4.22 -23.95
C LEU A 15 16.26 -2.90 -24.46
N PHE A 16 15.69 -2.07 -23.58
CA PHE A 16 15.08 -0.79 -23.96
C PHE A 16 15.66 0.37 -23.18
N CYS A 17 15.83 1.51 -23.86
CA CYS A 17 16.27 2.75 -23.23
C CYS A 17 15.20 3.28 -22.27
N PRO A 18 15.57 3.63 -21.02
CA PRO A 18 14.66 4.21 -20.02
C PRO A 18 13.95 5.50 -20.42
N VAL A 19 14.62 6.28 -21.26
CA VAL A 19 14.26 7.66 -21.53
C VAL A 19 13.34 7.76 -22.74
N CYS A 20 13.68 7.06 -23.83
CA CYS A 20 12.94 7.13 -25.09
C CYS A 20 12.25 5.82 -25.50
N GLY A 21 12.55 4.70 -24.83
CA GLY A 21 11.98 3.40 -25.15
C GLY A 21 12.56 2.71 -26.40
N THR A 22 13.58 3.26 -27.05
CA THR A 22 14.26 2.60 -28.18
C THR A 22 14.97 1.34 -27.73
N SER A 23 14.98 0.29 -28.55
CA SER A 23 15.79 -0.90 -28.32
C SER A 23 17.29 -0.55 -28.31
N VAL A 24 18.03 -1.12 -27.38
CA VAL A 24 19.48 -0.93 -27.23
C VAL A 24 20.18 -2.28 -27.11
N GLU A 25 21.42 -2.34 -27.55
CA GLU A 25 22.26 -3.54 -27.42
C GLU A 25 23.19 -3.42 -26.22
N ARG A 26 23.62 -4.56 -25.68
CA ARG A 26 24.60 -4.58 -24.58
C ARG A 26 25.93 -3.99 -25.01
N GLY A 27 26.56 -3.23 -24.12
CA GLY A 27 27.85 -2.57 -24.38
C GLY A 27 27.73 -1.12 -24.86
N MET A 28 26.54 -0.68 -25.29
CA MET A 28 26.29 0.73 -25.61
C MET A 28 26.40 1.62 -24.37
N LYS A 29 27.27 2.63 -24.39
CA LYS A 29 27.39 3.60 -23.28
C LYS A 29 26.29 4.67 -23.29
N HIS A 30 25.73 4.96 -24.47
CA HIS A 30 24.69 5.96 -24.66
C HIS A 30 23.63 5.43 -25.63
N CYS A 31 22.38 5.88 -25.47
CA CYS A 31 21.29 5.55 -26.38
C CYS A 31 21.49 6.26 -27.72
N PRO A 32 21.39 5.55 -28.87
CA PRO A 32 21.60 6.15 -30.18
C PRO A 32 20.51 7.15 -30.59
N THR A 33 19.32 7.07 -29.99
CA THR A 33 18.18 7.94 -30.34
C THR A 33 18.10 9.20 -29.50
N CYS A 34 18.33 9.12 -28.18
CA CYS A 34 18.13 10.25 -27.26
C CYS A 34 19.40 10.69 -26.52
N GLY A 35 20.53 10.00 -26.71
CA GLY A 35 21.79 10.33 -26.05
C GLY A 35 21.86 9.99 -24.55
N ALA A 36 20.81 9.40 -23.97
CA ALA A 36 20.80 9.04 -22.55
C ALA A 36 21.93 8.05 -22.22
N LYS A 37 22.64 8.27 -21.11
CA LYS A 37 23.67 7.34 -20.62
C LYS A 37 23.02 6.02 -20.20
N LEU A 38 23.55 4.92 -20.70
CA LEU A 38 23.10 3.57 -20.41
C LEU A 38 24.05 2.93 -19.40
N SER A 39 23.47 2.19 -18.46
CA SER A 39 24.19 1.33 -17.54
C SER A 39 23.44 0.00 -17.54
N PHE A 40 24.13 -1.13 -17.61
CA PHE A 40 23.49 -2.44 -17.66
C PHE A 40 23.69 -3.17 -16.35
N THR A 41 22.68 -3.88 -15.89
CA THR A 41 22.75 -4.71 -14.69
C THR A 41 21.84 -5.92 -14.82
N ILE A 42 22.08 -6.93 -13.98
CA ILE A 42 21.19 -8.09 -13.86
C ILE A 42 20.28 -7.81 -12.66
N CYS A 43 18.97 -7.88 -12.87
CA CYS A 43 18.02 -7.65 -11.78
C CYS A 43 18.12 -8.76 -10.73
N PRO A 44 18.32 -8.47 -9.43
CA PRO A 44 18.40 -9.51 -8.40
C PRO A 44 17.04 -10.17 -8.09
N GLY A 45 15.93 -9.58 -8.56
CA GLY A 45 14.59 -10.14 -8.35
C GLY A 45 14.18 -11.14 -9.43
N CYS A 46 14.22 -10.73 -10.71
CA CYS A 46 13.81 -11.60 -11.82
C CYS A 46 14.97 -12.20 -12.62
N HIS A 47 16.22 -11.90 -12.26
CA HIS A 47 17.44 -12.36 -12.94
C HIS A 47 17.55 -11.96 -14.42
N ARG A 48 16.65 -11.09 -14.92
CA ARG A 48 16.71 -10.57 -16.29
C ARG A 48 17.74 -9.44 -16.40
N PRO A 49 18.49 -9.38 -17.52
CA PRO A 49 19.27 -8.20 -17.88
C PRO A 49 18.37 -6.99 -18.11
N VAL A 50 18.79 -5.85 -17.59
CA VAL A 50 18.06 -4.58 -17.70
C VAL A 50 19.01 -3.41 -17.89
N VAL A 51 18.53 -2.36 -18.54
CA VAL A 51 19.18 -1.05 -18.45
C VAL A 51 18.83 -0.47 -17.09
N ALA A 52 19.85 -0.12 -16.30
CA ALA A 52 19.75 0.36 -14.94
C ALA A 52 18.93 1.65 -14.89
N GLU A 53 17.74 1.51 -14.32
CA GLU A 53 16.87 2.59 -13.85
C GLU A 53 16.75 2.54 -12.32
N LYS A 54 15.88 3.35 -11.73
CA LYS A 54 15.53 3.20 -10.31
C LYS A 54 14.90 1.82 -10.01
N PHE A 55 14.15 1.24 -10.95
CA PHE A 55 13.42 -0.03 -10.77
C PHE A 55 13.47 -0.89 -12.02
N CYS A 56 13.35 -2.20 -11.85
CA CYS A 56 13.25 -3.16 -12.93
C CYS A 56 11.88 -3.03 -13.64
N PRO A 57 11.84 -2.85 -14.97
CA PRO A 57 10.60 -2.74 -15.73
C PRO A 57 9.79 -4.05 -15.79
N PHE A 58 10.42 -5.19 -15.51
CA PHE A 58 9.80 -6.51 -15.61
C PHE A 58 9.21 -7.02 -14.28
N CYS A 59 9.85 -6.72 -13.15
CA CYS A 59 9.43 -7.22 -11.84
C CYS A 59 9.28 -6.16 -10.75
N GLY A 60 9.56 -4.88 -11.04
CA GLY A 60 9.44 -3.80 -10.06
C GLY A 60 10.57 -3.69 -9.05
N THR A 61 11.50 -4.66 -9.01
CA THR A 61 12.61 -4.64 -8.04
C THR A 61 13.47 -3.39 -8.20
N ARG A 62 13.69 -2.68 -7.10
CA ARG A 62 14.59 -1.53 -7.03
C ARG A 62 16.02 -1.89 -7.40
N LEU A 63 16.63 -1.09 -8.27
CA LEU A 63 17.99 -1.29 -8.80
C LEU A 63 18.97 -0.18 -8.38
N MET A 64 18.47 0.95 -7.86
CA MET A 64 19.30 2.06 -7.38
C MET A 64 18.97 2.44 -5.95
N PRO A 65 19.98 2.88 -5.16
CA PRO A 65 19.74 3.32 -3.79
C PRO A 65 18.89 4.59 -3.78
N THR A 66 17.97 4.67 -2.82
CA THR A 66 17.39 5.95 -2.41
C THR A 66 18.38 6.65 -1.48
N SER A 67 18.42 7.98 -1.39
CA SER A 67 19.24 8.68 -0.39
C SER A 67 18.57 8.64 0.99
N TRP A 68 19.33 8.68 2.09
CA TRP A 68 18.74 8.75 3.45
C TRP A 68 17.85 9.99 3.62
N LYS A 69 18.29 11.14 3.09
CA LYS A 69 17.48 12.36 3.03
C LYS A 69 16.12 12.11 2.35
N GLY A 70 16.11 11.35 1.25
CA GLY A 70 14.87 11.01 0.54
C GLY A 70 13.94 10.09 1.35
N ILE A 71 14.49 9.12 2.08
CA ILE A 71 13.68 8.24 2.95
C ILE A 71 13.11 9.01 4.13
N ILE A 72 13.94 9.81 4.81
CA ILE A 72 13.52 10.62 5.96
C ILE A 72 12.46 11.64 5.52
N LEU A 73 12.68 12.34 4.41
CA LEU A 73 11.70 13.31 3.90
C LEU A 73 10.37 12.64 3.55
N MET A 74 10.39 11.46 2.91
CA MET A 74 9.17 10.69 2.64
C MET A 74 8.43 10.37 3.95
N TYR A 75 9.14 9.87 4.96
CA TYR A 75 8.56 9.53 6.26
C TYR A 75 7.96 10.75 6.97
N LEU A 76 8.68 11.87 7.01
CA LEU A 76 8.18 13.10 7.63
C LEU A 76 6.94 13.63 6.93
N ILE A 77 6.87 13.54 5.59
CA ILE A 77 5.67 13.93 4.85
C ILE A 77 4.51 12.99 5.19
N THR A 78 4.73 11.67 5.23
CA THR A 78 3.70 10.68 5.59
C THR A 78 3.13 10.92 6.99
N VAL A 79 3.99 11.05 8.01
CA VAL A 79 3.55 11.28 9.39
C VAL A 79 2.90 12.67 9.52
N GLY A 80 3.49 13.69 8.88
CA GLY A 80 2.94 15.04 8.88
C GLY A 80 1.56 15.12 8.21
N SER A 81 1.36 14.41 7.11
CA SER A 81 0.05 14.33 6.44
C SER A 81 -0.98 13.64 7.30
N PHE A 82 -0.62 12.54 7.97
CA PHE A 82 -1.52 11.83 8.87
C PHE A 82 -1.92 12.68 10.08
N PHE A 83 -0.94 13.37 10.68
CA PHE A 83 -1.20 14.29 11.79
C PHE A 83 -2.12 15.45 11.37
N LEU A 84 -1.87 16.06 10.21
CA LEU A 84 -2.71 17.12 9.67
C LEU A 84 -4.16 16.66 9.45
N LEU A 85 -4.34 15.47 8.89
CA LEU A 85 -5.66 14.87 8.69
C LEU A 85 -6.37 14.59 10.02
N GLY A 86 -5.65 14.11 11.04
CA GLY A 86 -6.18 13.95 12.39
C GLY A 86 -6.66 15.28 12.99
N VAL A 87 -5.90 16.37 12.81
CA VAL A 87 -6.33 17.71 13.26
C VAL A 87 -7.60 18.16 12.51
N ILE A 88 -7.65 17.99 11.19
CA ILE A 88 -8.84 18.32 10.39
C ILE A 88 -10.05 17.50 10.86
N ALA A 89 -9.87 16.21 11.11
CA ALA A 89 -10.91 15.30 11.61
C ALA A 89 -11.48 15.81 12.94
N ILE A 90 -10.61 16.20 13.89
CA ILE A 90 -11.02 16.73 15.20
C ILE A 90 -11.79 18.05 15.04
N VAL A 91 -11.31 18.97 14.19
CA VAL A 91 -12.00 20.26 13.94
C VAL A 91 -13.39 20.02 13.35
N LEU A 92 -13.50 19.11 12.38
CA LEU A 92 -14.78 18.70 11.80
C LEU A 92 -15.69 18.11 12.88
N LEU A 93 -15.19 17.19 13.70
CA LEU A 93 -15.96 16.59 14.79
C LEU A 93 -16.48 17.63 15.79
N ILE A 94 -15.66 18.61 16.17
CA ILE A 94 -16.08 19.72 17.05
C ILE A 94 -17.17 20.54 16.38
N ALA A 95 -17.02 20.90 15.10
CA ALA A 95 -18.01 21.66 14.35
C ALA A 95 -19.36 20.93 14.28
N LEU A 96 -19.35 19.61 14.10
CA LEU A 96 -20.55 18.77 14.18
C LEU A 96 -21.20 18.84 15.56
N VAL A 97 -20.43 18.60 16.62
CA VAL A 97 -20.97 18.57 17.99
C VAL A 97 -21.58 19.91 18.36
N VAL A 98 -20.90 21.02 18.04
CA VAL A 98 -21.42 22.38 18.26
C VAL A 98 -22.70 22.61 17.47
N SER A 99 -22.72 22.26 16.18
CA SER A 99 -23.92 22.42 15.34
C SER A 99 -25.11 21.63 15.89
N PHE A 100 -24.88 20.40 16.34
CA PHE A 100 -25.92 19.57 16.94
C PHE A 100 -26.47 20.19 18.24
N ILE A 101 -25.61 20.65 19.14
CA ILE A 101 -26.01 21.28 20.42
C ILE A 101 -26.84 22.55 20.18
N LEU A 102 -26.48 23.37 19.19
CA LEU A 102 -27.17 24.63 18.90
C LEU A 102 -28.55 24.42 18.26
N ILE A 103 -28.70 23.40 17.40
CA ILE A 103 -29.93 23.18 16.61
C ILE A 103 -30.90 22.26 17.34
N SER A 104 -30.42 21.27 18.09
CA SER A 104 -31.27 20.26 18.76
C SER A 104 -32.39 20.84 19.63
N PRO A 105 -32.21 21.95 20.39
CA PRO A 105 -33.30 22.55 21.16
C PRO A 105 -34.36 23.27 20.32
N ILE A 106 -34.02 23.66 19.09
CA ILE A 106 -34.88 24.45 18.19
C ILE A 106 -35.65 23.52 17.25
N ASP A 107 -34.93 22.60 16.60
CA ASP A 107 -35.47 21.62 15.67
C ASP A 107 -34.70 20.29 15.81
N PRO A 108 -35.20 19.37 16.66
CA PRO A 108 -34.58 18.07 16.88
C PRO A 108 -34.48 17.22 15.60
N TYR A 109 -35.45 17.33 14.70
CA TYR A 109 -35.47 16.52 13.47
C TYR A 109 -34.34 16.94 12.54
N THR A 110 -34.19 18.24 12.30
CA THR A 110 -33.10 18.78 11.48
C THR A 110 -31.73 18.50 12.11
N ALA A 111 -31.59 18.62 13.44
CA ALA A 111 -30.34 18.30 14.13
C ALA A 111 -29.91 16.84 13.92
N ILE A 112 -30.84 15.89 14.01
CA ILE A 112 -30.57 14.47 13.76
C ILE A 112 -30.16 14.25 12.30
N GLN A 113 -30.90 14.82 11.34
CA GLN A 113 -30.57 14.66 9.93
C GLN A 113 -29.17 15.19 9.59
N MET A 114 -28.85 16.39 10.07
CA MET A 114 -27.51 16.98 9.90
C MET A 114 -26.41 16.13 10.54
N SER A 115 -26.68 15.51 11.69
CA SER A 115 -25.70 14.65 12.36
C SER A 115 -25.36 13.41 11.55
N ASN A 116 -26.35 12.81 10.89
CA ASN A 116 -26.15 11.65 10.01
C ASN A 116 -25.37 12.03 8.75
N ASP A 117 -25.74 13.15 8.10
CA ASP A 117 -25.03 13.67 6.93
C ASP A 117 -23.57 13.98 7.25
N PHE A 118 -23.32 14.56 8.43
CA PHE A 118 -21.96 14.84 8.87
C PHE A 118 -21.18 13.57 9.19
N ALA A 119 -21.78 12.61 9.89
CA ALA A 119 -21.13 11.33 10.18
C ALA A 119 -20.73 10.60 8.88
N PHE A 120 -21.59 10.65 7.86
CA PHE A 120 -21.28 10.12 6.53
C PHE A 120 -20.11 10.86 5.87
N ILE A 121 -20.13 12.20 5.84
CA ILE A 121 -19.03 13.01 5.29
C ILE A 121 -17.73 12.75 6.05
N TYR A 122 -17.77 12.69 7.37
CA TYR A 122 -16.62 12.39 8.21
C TYR A 122 -16.03 11.02 7.88
N LEU A 123 -16.87 9.98 7.80
CA LEU A 123 -16.45 8.64 7.43
C LEU A 123 -15.84 8.60 6.02
N ALA A 124 -16.49 9.24 5.04
CA ALA A 124 -15.98 9.33 3.68
C ALA A 124 -14.64 10.07 3.62
N LEU A 125 -14.50 11.19 4.34
CA LEU A 125 -13.25 11.94 4.42
C LEU A 125 -12.14 11.13 5.06
N MET A 126 -12.39 10.43 6.17
CA MET A 126 -11.40 9.56 6.81
C MET A 126 -10.94 8.45 5.87
N ASN A 127 -11.85 7.78 5.17
CA ASN A 127 -11.51 6.72 4.22
C ASN A 127 -10.72 7.21 2.99
N VAL A 128 -11.02 8.42 2.50
CA VAL A 128 -10.30 8.99 1.35
C VAL A 128 -9.01 9.71 1.78
N SER A 129 -8.89 10.04 3.07
CA SER A 129 -7.75 10.78 3.60
C SER A 129 -6.43 10.02 3.40
N GLU A 130 -6.47 8.69 3.41
CA GLU A 130 -5.29 7.84 3.22
C GLU A 130 -4.75 7.86 1.78
N LEU A 131 -5.53 8.36 0.81
CA LEU A 131 -5.02 8.67 -0.53
C LEU A 131 -3.95 9.75 -0.50
N ILE A 132 -3.82 10.50 0.60
CA ILE A 132 -2.72 11.43 0.81
C ILE A 132 -1.35 10.75 0.68
N PHE A 133 -1.25 9.44 0.95
CA PHE A 133 -0.02 8.67 0.79
C PHE A 133 0.43 8.54 -0.66
N LEU A 134 -0.47 8.70 -1.64
CA LEU A 134 -0.10 8.75 -3.05
C LEU A 134 0.59 10.08 -3.41
N ILE A 135 0.30 11.18 -2.71
CA ILE A 135 0.87 12.51 -3.01
C ILE A 135 2.41 12.49 -2.92
N PRO A 136 3.05 12.08 -1.80
CA PRO A 136 4.50 12.10 -1.71
C PRO A 136 5.15 11.11 -2.67
N LEU A 137 4.48 10.00 -3.01
CA LEU A 137 4.93 9.08 -4.06
C LEU A 137 4.90 9.75 -5.45
N ILE A 138 3.82 10.43 -5.81
CA ILE A 138 3.67 11.13 -7.09
C ILE A 138 4.71 12.25 -7.19
N VAL A 139 4.91 13.03 -6.13
CA VAL A 139 5.94 14.08 -6.06
C VAL A 139 7.33 13.47 -6.24
N TYR A 140 7.64 12.36 -5.55
CA TYR A 140 8.94 11.70 -5.62
C TYR A 140 9.22 11.07 -7.00
N PHE A 141 8.22 10.41 -7.61
CA PHE A 141 8.36 9.75 -8.91
C PHE A 141 8.06 10.65 -10.10
N LYS A 142 7.60 11.89 -9.85
CA LYS A 142 7.22 12.94 -10.79
C LYS A 142 5.98 12.64 -11.65
N THR A 143 5.69 11.38 -11.96
CA THR A 143 4.50 11.00 -12.73
C THR A 143 3.85 9.71 -12.22
N PRO A 144 2.51 9.56 -12.30
CA PRO A 144 1.82 8.34 -11.89
C PRO A 144 2.30 7.09 -12.63
N LYS A 145 2.61 7.20 -13.94
CA LYS A 145 3.14 6.08 -14.74
C LYS A 145 4.48 5.57 -14.20
N LYS A 146 5.38 6.47 -13.77
CA LYS A 146 6.66 6.11 -13.15
C LYS A 146 6.47 5.51 -11.76
N MET A 147 5.53 6.05 -10.98
CA MET A 147 5.15 5.50 -9.68
C MET A 147 4.62 4.06 -9.82
N LEU A 148 3.64 3.82 -10.69
CA LEU A 148 3.05 2.49 -10.89
C LEU A 148 4.11 1.45 -11.28
N ARG A 149 5.03 1.79 -12.20
CA ARG A 149 6.17 0.91 -12.53
C ARG A 149 7.11 0.70 -11.35
N ALA A 150 7.40 1.77 -10.59
CA ALA A 150 8.30 1.74 -9.44
C ALA A 150 7.80 0.85 -8.30
N VAL A 151 6.48 0.84 -8.07
CA VAL A 151 5.87 0.01 -7.04
C VAL A 151 5.60 -1.42 -7.52
N GLY A 152 5.96 -1.76 -8.76
CA GLY A 152 5.88 -3.12 -9.31
C GLY A 152 4.57 -3.46 -10.00
N PHE A 153 3.76 -2.47 -10.39
CA PHE A 153 2.56 -2.68 -11.20
C PHE A 153 2.95 -3.02 -12.64
N VAL A 154 3.13 -4.31 -12.92
CA VAL A 154 3.43 -4.83 -14.25
C VAL A 154 2.23 -5.61 -14.78
N LYS A 155 1.52 -5.06 -15.77
CA LYS A 155 0.24 -5.59 -16.30
C LYS A 155 0.29 -7.09 -16.61
N GLN A 156 1.40 -7.57 -17.18
CA GLN A 156 1.55 -8.96 -17.60
C GLN A 156 1.66 -9.95 -16.43
N ARG A 157 2.15 -9.49 -15.27
CA ARG A 157 2.24 -10.28 -14.03
C ARG A 157 0.90 -10.40 -13.31
N ILE A 158 0.03 -9.40 -13.43
CA ILE A 158 -1.29 -9.39 -12.77
C ILE A 158 -2.16 -10.53 -13.31
N LEU A 159 -2.22 -10.68 -14.63
CA LEU A 159 -3.06 -11.69 -15.28
C LEU A 159 -2.55 -13.12 -15.05
N SER A 160 -1.22 -13.32 -14.99
CA SER A 160 -0.64 -14.65 -14.79
C SER A 160 -0.72 -15.15 -13.35
N SER A 161 -0.97 -14.26 -12.37
CA SER A 161 -0.87 -14.58 -10.94
C SER A 161 -2.25 -14.74 -10.26
N ILE A 162 -3.36 -14.63 -11.00
CA ILE A 162 -4.73 -14.61 -10.43
C ILE A 162 -4.99 -15.73 -9.39
N PRO A 163 -4.60 -17.00 -9.62
CA PRO A 163 -4.82 -18.05 -8.62
C PRO A 163 -4.07 -17.81 -7.30
N GLU A 164 -2.83 -17.32 -7.38
CA GLU A 164 -2.02 -16.99 -6.19
C GLU A 164 -2.61 -15.79 -5.44
N GLU A 165 -3.15 -14.80 -6.17
CA GLU A 165 -3.78 -13.64 -5.57
C GLU A 165 -5.06 -13.97 -4.79
N ILE A 166 -5.84 -14.95 -5.27
CA ILE A 166 -6.99 -15.47 -4.53
C ILE A 166 -6.54 -16.08 -3.20
N VAL A 167 -5.42 -16.80 -3.17
CA VAL A 167 -4.88 -17.38 -1.93
C VAL A 167 -4.52 -16.29 -0.93
N TYR A 168 -3.84 -15.22 -1.35
CA TYR A 168 -3.49 -14.11 -0.44
C TYR A 168 -4.72 -13.33 0.04
N ALA A 169 -5.73 -13.15 -0.82
CA ALA A 169 -7.01 -12.55 -0.43
C ALA A 169 -7.76 -13.41 0.62
N LEU A 170 -7.82 -14.73 0.42
CA LEU A 170 -8.42 -15.64 1.40
C LEU A 170 -7.63 -15.69 2.71
N LEU A 171 -6.30 -15.58 2.63
CA LEU A 171 -5.43 -15.51 3.80
C LEU A 171 -5.68 -14.23 4.60
N GLY A 172 -5.88 -13.08 3.95
CA GLY A 172 -6.20 -11.81 4.61
C GLY A 172 -7.53 -11.88 5.38
N LEU A 173 -8.56 -12.43 4.74
CA LEU A 173 -9.85 -12.71 5.38
C LEU A 173 -9.67 -13.64 6.59
N PHE A 174 -8.98 -14.76 6.41
CA PHE A 174 -8.79 -15.76 7.47
C PHE A 174 -8.04 -15.20 8.68
N VAL A 175 -6.95 -14.46 8.43
CA VAL A 175 -6.16 -13.79 9.50
C VAL A 175 -7.01 -12.77 10.24
N SER A 176 -7.82 -11.98 9.51
CA SER A 176 -8.69 -10.97 10.13
C SER A 176 -9.75 -11.60 11.03
N VAL A 177 -10.45 -12.65 10.55
CA VAL A 177 -11.44 -13.38 11.37
C VAL A 177 -10.80 -13.95 12.63
N ILE A 178 -9.68 -14.67 12.52
CA ILE A 178 -9.02 -15.27 13.69
C ILE A 178 -8.58 -14.20 14.68
N LEU A 179 -7.95 -13.13 14.19
CA LEU A 179 -7.44 -12.08 15.07
C LEU A 179 -8.59 -11.36 15.78
N GLN A 180 -9.65 -10.99 15.06
CA GLN A 180 -10.82 -10.35 15.67
C GLN A 180 -11.50 -11.27 16.69
N SER A 181 -11.73 -12.55 16.36
CA SER A 181 -12.29 -13.51 17.31
C SER A 181 -11.42 -13.69 18.55
N THR A 182 -10.09 -13.71 18.38
CA THR A 182 -9.14 -13.85 19.50
C THR A 182 -9.15 -12.61 20.39
N LEU A 183 -9.06 -11.41 19.80
CA LEU A 183 -9.08 -10.15 20.55
C LEU A 183 -10.41 -9.95 21.28
N PHE A 184 -11.53 -10.35 20.67
CA PHE A 184 -12.85 -10.35 21.31
C PHE A 184 -12.90 -11.33 22.48
N TYR A 185 -12.45 -12.57 22.29
CA TYR A 185 -12.41 -13.58 23.36
C TYR A 185 -11.54 -13.14 24.55
N LEU A 186 -10.44 -12.42 24.28
CA LEU A 186 -9.55 -11.85 25.30
C LEU A 186 -10.10 -10.56 25.95
N GLY A 187 -11.25 -10.04 25.52
CA GLY A 187 -11.84 -8.80 26.02
C GLY A 187 -11.02 -7.55 25.68
N VAL A 188 -10.19 -7.60 24.64
CA VAL A 188 -9.35 -6.48 24.18
C VAL A 188 -10.15 -5.53 23.29
N ILE A 189 -11.09 -6.07 22.51
CA ILE A 189 -12.00 -5.31 21.66
C ILE A 189 -13.44 -5.66 22.00
N ASP A 190 -14.31 -4.64 21.98
CA ASP A 190 -15.75 -4.83 22.03
C ASP A 190 -16.29 -4.92 20.61
N VAL A 191 -17.04 -5.99 20.33
CA VAL A 191 -17.78 -6.11 19.07
C VAL A 191 -19.14 -5.45 19.27
N THR A 192 -19.17 -4.12 19.26
CA THR A 192 -20.45 -3.40 19.16
C THR A 192 -20.92 -3.47 17.71
N PRO A 193 -22.06 -4.11 17.41
CA PRO A 193 -22.55 -4.20 16.04
C PRO A 193 -22.92 -2.82 15.50
N SER A 194 -22.15 -2.32 14.54
CA SER A 194 -22.55 -1.19 13.73
C SER A 194 -23.18 -1.72 12.45
N VAL A 195 -24.51 -1.92 12.46
CA VAL A 195 -25.23 -2.27 11.23
C VAL A 195 -25.27 -1.04 10.32
N TYR A 196 -24.34 -0.99 9.38
CA TYR A 196 -24.32 0.05 8.36
C TYR A 196 -25.38 -0.19 7.28
N THR A 197 -25.76 0.87 6.55
CA THR A 197 -26.60 0.73 5.36
C THR A 197 -25.80 0.07 4.22
N LEU A 198 -26.48 -0.57 3.27
CA LEU A 198 -25.84 -1.19 2.10
C LEU A 198 -24.91 -0.21 1.35
N ASN A 199 -25.31 1.06 1.25
CA ASN A 199 -24.52 2.11 0.60
C ASN A 199 -23.17 2.32 1.29
N ILE A 200 -23.12 2.25 2.62
CA ILE A 200 -21.87 2.38 3.38
C ILE A 200 -20.96 1.17 3.13
N TYR A 201 -21.49 -0.05 3.08
CA TYR A 201 -20.68 -1.23 2.75
C TYR A 201 -20.10 -1.16 1.34
N ILE A 202 -20.88 -0.70 0.36
CA ILE A 202 -20.39 -0.49 -1.01
C ILE A 202 -19.28 0.56 -1.02
N MET A 203 -19.48 1.68 -0.32
CA MET A 203 -18.47 2.73 -0.19
C MET A 203 -17.18 2.18 0.42
N LEU A 204 -17.26 1.45 1.54
CA LEU A 204 -16.11 0.83 2.21
C LEU A 204 -15.38 -0.14 1.29
N ALA A 205 -16.09 -1.04 0.60
CA ALA A 205 -15.46 -1.99 -0.32
C ALA A 205 -14.69 -1.28 -1.46
N LEU A 206 -15.25 -0.19 -1.99
CA LEU A 206 -14.61 0.59 -3.05
C LEU A 206 -13.46 1.47 -2.55
N SER A 207 -13.56 2.05 -1.35
CA SER A 207 -12.49 2.89 -0.80
C SER A 207 -11.31 2.06 -0.31
N LEU A 208 -11.57 0.97 0.41
CA LEU A 208 -10.53 0.17 1.07
C LEU A 208 -9.56 -0.46 0.08
N VAL A 209 -9.99 -0.81 -1.14
CA VAL A 209 -9.05 -1.31 -2.16
C VAL A 209 -8.04 -0.25 -2.59
N VAL A 210 -8.47 1.02 -2.67
CA VAL A 210 -7.59 2.14 -3.04
C VAL A 210 -6.70 2.52 -1.86
N VAL A 211 -7.22 2.48 -0.65
CA VAL A 211 -6.47 2.66 0.60
C VAL A 211 -5.36 1.63 0.72
N ALA A 212 -5.71 0.34 0.71
CA ALA A 212 -4.76 -0.76 0.79
C ALA A 212 -3.69 -0.64 -0.30
N PHE A 213 -4.07 -0.30 -1.54
CA PHE A 213 -3.09 -0.06 -2.60
C PHE A 213 -2.14 1.10 -2.28
N SER A 214 -2.67 2.22 -1.77
CA SER A 214 -1.90 3.42 -1.45
C SER A 214 -0.89 3.18 -0.34
N GLU A 215 -1.31 2.48 0.71
CA GLU A 215 -0.44 2.07 1.81
C GLU A 215 0.64 1.10 1.33
N GLU A 216 0.27 0.04 0.60
CA GLU A 216 1.24 -0.92 0.07
C GLU A 216 2.24 -0.25 -0.88
N ALA A 217 1.78 0.65 -1.75
CA ALA A 217 2.65 1.41 -2.66
C ALA A 217 3.71 2.22 -1.89
N LEU A 218 3.34 2.81 -0.74
CA LEU A 218 4.23 3.59 0.09
C LEU A 218 5.16 2.70 0.92
N PHE A 219 4.60 1.77 1.70
CA PHE A 219 5.38 0.98 2.65
C PHE A 219 6.17 -0.13 1.95
N ARG A 220 5.58 -0.86 1.00
CA ARG A 220 6.26 -1.96 0.30
C ARG A 220 6.96 -1.45 -0.95
N GLY A 221 6.24 -0.68 -1.75
CA GLY A 221 6.76 -0.11 -2.99
C GLY A 221 7.91 0.88 -2.80
N PHE A 222 7.89 1.69 -1.73
CA PHE A 222 8.94 2.68 -1.45
C PHE A 222 9.85 2.29 -0.28
N PHE A 223 9.35 2.26 0.97
CA PHE A 223 10.19 2.13 2.17
C PHE A 223 10.92 0.78 2.23
N TYR A 224 10.17 -0.32 2.17
CA TYR A 224 10.71 -1.68 2.18
C TYR A 224 11.71 -1.89 1.05
N GLN A 225 11.37 -1.52 -0.19
CA GLN A 225 12.31 -1.63 -1.31
C GLN A 225 13.57 -0.77 -1.12
N ALA A 226 13.46 0.42 -0.55
CA ALA A 226 14.62 1.28 -0.27
C ALA A 226 15.54 0.69 0.81
N LEU A 227 14.97 0.02 1.80
CA LEU A 227 15.71 -0.64 2.88
C LEU A 227 16.32 -1.98 2.43
N SER A 228 15.57 -2.81 1.70
CA SER A 228 16.03 -4.13 1.20
C SER A 228 17.07 -4.03 0.09
N TYR A 229 17.24 -2.85 -0.52
CA TYR A 229 18.38 -2.57 -1.38
C TYR A 229 19.70 -2.45 -0.58
N ARG A 230 19.65 -1.95 0.65
CA ARG A 230 20.84 -1.65 1.47
C ARG A 230 21.16 -2.73 2.49
N TYR A 231 20.15 -3.44 2.95
CA TYR A 231 20.23 -4.45 3.99
C TYR A 231 19.59 -5.75 3.49
N ASN A 232 19.75 -6.84 4.25
CA ASN A 232 18.97 -8.05 3.96
C ASN A 232 17.46 -7.79 4.12
N TRP A 233 16.66 -8.63 3.47
CA TRP A 233 15.21 -8.47 3.40
C TRP A 233 14.53 -8.56 4.78
N ILE A 234 15.11 -9.30 5.73
CA ILE A 234 14.57 -9.45 7.10
C ILE A 234 14.67 -8.13 7.86
N ILE A 235 15.84 -7.49 7.87
CA ILE A 235 16.04 -6.18 8.51
C ILE A 235 15.12 -5.15 7.86
N ALA A 236 15.02 -5.18 6.53
CA ALA A 236 14.12 -4.30 5.80
C ALA A 236 12.65 -4.50 6.19
N ALA A 237 12.20 -5.76 6.36
CA ALA A 237 10.85 -6.09 6.76
C ALA A 237 10.54 -5.56 8.17
N VAL A 238 11.44 -5.79 9.14
CA VAL A 238 11.26 -5.29 10.52
C VAL A 238 11.21 -3.77 10.54
N VAL A 239 12.20 -3.09 9.95
CA VAL A 239 12.26 -1.62 9.99
C VAL A 239 11.09 -0.98 9.23
N SER A 240 10.71 -1.52 8.06
CA SER A 240 9.56 -1.02 7.31
C SER A 240 8.24 -1.24 8.06
N SER A 241 8.12 -2.34 8.81
CA SER A 241 6.92 -2.63 9.60
C SER A 241 6.80 -1.74 10.83
N ILE A 242 7.92 -1.33 11.44
CA ILE A 242 7.93 -0.31 12.50
C ILE A 242 7.46 1.03 11.93
N ILE A 243 7.97 1.43 10.75
CA ILE A 243 7.54 2.65 10.06
C ILE A 243 6.02 2.61 9.80
N PHE A 244 5.49 1.49 9.32
CA PHE A 244 4.05 1.30 9.12
C PHE A 244 3.25 1.37 10.44
N ALA A 245 3.74 0.77 11.52
CA ALA A 245 3.07 0.84 12.82
C ALA A 245 3.03 2.27 13.40
N THR A 246 4.00 3.13 13.08
CA THR A 246 4.03 4.50 13.63
C THR A 246 2.88 5.39 13.16
N VAL A 247 2.27 5.11 12.00
CA VAL A 247 1.04 5.80 11.56
C VAL A 247 -0.22 5.20 12.18
N HIS A 248 -0.08 4.17 13.03
CA HIS A 248 -1.14 3.52 13.81
C HIS A 248 -0.83 3.58 15.32
N PRO A 249 -0.74 4.78 15.93
CA PRO A 249 -0.09 4.97 17.23
C PRO A 249 -0.90 4.49 18.46
N VAL A 250 -2.06 3.86 18.27
CA VAL A 250 -2.99 3.49 19.34
C VAL A 250 -2.83 2.01 19.70
N TYR A 251 -2.87 1.68 20.99
CA TYR A 251 -2.89 0.29 21.46
C TYR A 251 -4.30 -0.32 21.34
N PRO A 252 -4.46 -1.60 20.92
CA PRO A 252 -3.42 -2.56 20.50
C PRO A 252 -3.03 -2.45 19.01
N THR A 253 -3.67 -1.55 18.25
CA THR A 253 -3.52 -1.40 16.80
C THR A 253 -2.06 -1.25 16.37
N PHE A 254 -1.22 -0.55 17.13
CA PHE A 254 0.22 -0.43 16.85
C PHE A 254 0.91 -1.80 16.74
N ILE A 255 0.65 -2.70 17.71
CA ILE A 255 1.26 -4.04 17.76
C ILE A 255 0.73 -4.88 16.60
N VAL A 256 -0.58 -4.83 16.37
CA VAL A 256 -1.23 -5.53 15.26
C VAL A 256 -0.66 -5.05 13.92
N ALA A 257 -0.56 -3.74 13.71
CA ALA A 257 -0.02 -3.13 12.49
C ALA A 257 1.45 -3.51 12.29
N PHE A 258 2.27 -3.55 13.34
CA PHE A 258 3.65 -4.02 13.23
C PHE A 258 3.73 -5.48 12.75
N LEU A 259 2.95 -6.39 13.35
CA LEU A 259 2.96 -7.81 12.99
C LEU A 259 2.39 -8.05 11.59
N LEU A 260 1.27 -7.40 11.25
CA LEU A 260 0.68 -7.42 9.92
C LEU A 260 1.65 -6.82 8.89
N GLY A 261 2.38 -5.78 9.30
CA GLY A 261 3.50 -5.18 8.61
C GLY A 261 4.49 -6.21 8.07
N ILE A 262 4.94 -7.10 8.98
CA ILE A 262 5.89 -8.17 8.70
C ILE A 262 5.27 -9.20 7.76
N VAL A 263 4.03 -9.64 8.02
CA VAL A 263 3.32 -10.62 7.18
C VAL A 263 3.23 -10.15 5.74
N MET A 264 2.82 -8.90 5.54
CA MET A 264 2.75 -8.26 4.23
C MET A 264 4.13 -8.15 3.55
N CYS A 265 5.21 -7.85 4.29
CA CYS A 265 6.57 -7.87 3.72
C CYS A 265 6.98 -9.28 3.27
N ILE A 266 6.61 -10.31 4.03
CA ILE A 266 6.85 -11.71 3.67
C ILE A 266 6.07 -12.09 2.41
N ILE A 267 4.77 -11.76 2.35
CA ILE A 267 3.92 -11.97 1.17
C ILE A 267 4.55 -11.29 -0.05
N TYR A 268 4.95 -10.02 0.10
CA TYR A 268 5.58 -9.25 -0.96
C TYR A 268 6.89 -9.90 -1.46
N GLU A 269 7.75 -10.42 -0.59
CA GLU A 269 8.96 -11.13 -1.03
C GLU A 269 8.64 -12.48 -1.70
N LYS A 270 7.72 -13.26 -1.12
CA LYS A 270 7.36 -14.59 -1.63
C LYS A 270 6.60 -14.54 -2.95
N SER A 271 5.84 -13.48 -3.20
CA SER A 271 5.21 -13.20 -4.49
C SER A 271 6.19 -12.68 -5.55
N GLY A 272 7.49 -12.63 -5.24
CA GLY A 272 8.52 -12.11 -6.14
C GLY A 272 8.41 -10.60 -6.34
N LYS A 273 8.08 -9.86 -5.27
CA LYS A 273 7.86 -8.41 -5.24
C LYS A 273 6.63 -7.96 -6.03
N ASN A 274 5.58 -8.79 -6.02
CA ASN A 274 4.29 -8.42 -6.57
C ASN A 274 3.48 -7.65 -5.51
N LEU A 275 3.21 -6.38 -5.79
CA LEU A 275 2.49 -5.51 -4.86
C LEU A 275 1.03 -5.96 -4.67
N MET A 276 0.40 -6.48 -5.72
CA MET A 276 -1.01 -6.88 -5.68
C MET A 276 -1.28 -7.96 -4.64
N SER A 277 -0.33 -8.87 -4.43
CA SER A 277 -0.43 -9.92 -3.40
C SER A 277 -0.56 -9.34 -1.99
N SER A 278 0.29 -8.36 -1.68
CA SER A 278 0.22 -7.67 -0.39
C SER A 278 -1.04 -6.80 -0.31
N THR A 279 -1.40 -6.10 -1.40
CA THR A 279 -2.59 -5.23 -1.46
C THR A 279 -3.89 -6.00 -1.26
N LEU A 280 -4.05 -7.18 -1.87
CA LEU A 280 -5.27 -7.97 -1.74
C LEU A 280 -5.39 -8.62 -0.36
N PHE A 281 -4.28 -9.09 0.19
CA PHE A 281 -4.23 -9.52 1.59
C PHE A 281 -4.66 -8.38 2.54
N HIS A 282 -4.09 -7.19 2.37
CA HIS A 282 -4.41 -6.01 3.18
C HIS A 282 -5.88 -5.59 3.04
N TYR A 283 -6.35 -5.42 1.79
CA TYR A 283 -7.73 -5.06 1.49
C TYR A 283 -8.75 -6.00 2.12
N THR A 284 -8.54 -7.32 1.99
CA THR A 284 -9.47 -8.30 2.56
C THR A 284 -9.38 -8.36 4.07
N TYR A 285 -8.19 -8.15 4.65
CA TYR A 285 -8.03 -8.02 6.09
C TYR A 285 -8.86 -6.84 6.63
N ASP A 286 -8.72 -5.66 6.03
CA ASP A 286 -9.43 -4.44 6.44
C ASP A 286 -10.93 -4.53 6.21
N LEU A 287 -11.36 -5.02 5.04
CA LEU A 287 -12.78 -5.19 4.74
C LEU A 287 -13.46 -6.10 5.77
N THR A 288 -12.76 -7.15 6.19
CA THR A 288 -13.28 -8.11 7.18
C THR A 288 -13.44 -7.48 8.56
N ILE A 289 -12.67 -6.43 8.91
CA ILE A 289 -12.86 -5.67 10.17
C ILE A 289 -14.26 -5.05 10.24
N PHE A 290 -14.79 -4.57 9.12
CA PHE A 290 -16.10 -3.94 9.07
C PHE A 290 -17.24 -4.94 8.86
N VAL A 291 -17.00 -6.03 8.10
CA VAL A 291 -18.06 -6.98 7.72
C VAL A 291 -18.29 -8.05 8.79
N PHE A 292 -17.25 -8.56 9.44
CA PHE A 292 -17.36 -9.70 10.35
C PHE A 292 -18.21 -9.41 11.61
N PRO A 293 -18.05 -8.27 12.31
CA PRO A 293 -18.95 -7.88 13.42
C PRO A 293 -20.43 -7.89 13.05
N THR A 294 -20.76 -7.39 11.86
CA THR A 294 -22.14 -7.35 11.36
C THR A 294 -22.68 -8.74 11.10
N ILE A 295 -21.89 -9.63 10.51
CA ILE A 295 -22.30 -11.03 10.29
C ILE A 295 -22.61 -11.71 11.62
N LEU A 296 -21.73 -11.58 12.62
CA LEU A 296 -21.96 -12.18 13.94
C LEU A 296 -23.27 -11.69 14.58
N TYR A 297 -23.56 -10.40 14.47
CA TYR A 297 -24.79 -9.81 14.99
C TYR A 297 -26.05 -10.30 14.26
N LEU A 298 -26.00 -10.49 12.94
CA LEU A 298 -27.15 -11.01 12.19
C LEU A 298 -27.42 -12.51 12.46
N LEU A 299 -26.44 -13.23 13.01
CA LEU A 299 -26.54 -14.65 13.36
C LEU A 299 -26.91 -14.91 14.83
N SER A 300 -26.80 -13.89 15.70
CA SER A 300 -27.19 -13.93 17.12
C SER A 300 -28.66 -13.57 17.33
#